data_AF-S4PS52-F1
#
_entry.id   AF-S4PS52-F1
#
_cell.length_a   1.000
_cell.length_b   1.000
_cell.length_c   1.000
_cell.angle_alpha   90.00
_cell.angle_beta   90.00
_cell.angle_gamma   90.00
#
_symmetry.space_group_name_H-M   'P 1'
#
loop_
_entity.id
_entity.type
_entity.pdbx_description
1 polymer ?
#
loop_
_entity_poly.entity_id
_entity_poly.type
_entity_poly.pdbx_seq_one_letter_code
_entity_poly.pdbx_strand_id
1 'polypeptide(L)' 'LQDHKQDIANEIKILSKLNHPNIIKFYNCYYIDNHVMISMEYATSGNLAEYMYRRCPKLIDQKEILFFF' A
#
# COMPACT_ATOMS: atom_id res chain seq x y z
N LEU A 1 16.08 6.25 21.99
CA LEU A 1 15.18 6.69 20.90
C LEU A 1 15.75 6.08 19.63
N GLN A 2 15.20 4.96 19.16
CA GLN A 2 15.56 4.48 17.82
C GLN A 2 15.25 5.60 16.84
N ASP A 3 16.24 5.97 16.03
CA ASP A 3 16.14 7.12 15.13
C ASP A 3 15.03 6.84 14.10
N HIS A 4 13.89 7.52 14.20
CA HIS A 4 12.81 7.48 13.20
C HIS A 4 13.31 7.63 11.76
N LYS A 5 14.44 8.33 11.55
CA LYS A 5 15.11 8.46 10.25
C LYS A 5 15.63 7.13 9.71
N GLN A 6 16.15 6.26 10.57
CA GLN A 6 16.69 4.97 10.17
C GLN A 6 15.58 4.01 9.74
N ASP A 7 14.45 4.02 10.45
CA ASP A 7 13.29 3.19 10.10
C ASP A 7 12.71 3.60 8.74
N ILE A 8 12.57 4.90 8.50
CA ILE A 8 12.11 5.43 7.21
C ILE A 8 13.08 5.07 6.08
N ALA A 9 14.39 5.20 6.31
CA ALA A 9 15.40 4.83 5.31
C ALA A 9 15.34 3.32 4.98
N ASN A 10 15.09 2.48 5.99
CA ASN A 10 14.91 1.04 5.80
C ASN A 10 13.64 0.75 4.99
N GLU A 11 12.54 1.42 5.30
CA GLU A 11 11.26 1.26 4.59
C GLU A 11 11.38 1.68 3.12
N ILE A 12 11.96 2.85 2.83
CA ILE A 12 12.22 3.31 1.45
C ILE A 12 13.08 2.30 0.69
N LYS A 13 14.12 1.75 1.35
CA LYS A 13 15.01 0.75 0.75
C LYS A 13 14.28 -0.55 0.42
N ILE A 14 13.33 -0.97 1.25
CA ILE A 14 12.50 -2.15 0.99
C ILE A 14 11.54 -1.85 -0.16
N LEU A 15 10.77 -0.76 -0.07
CA LEU A 15 9.79 -0.36 -1.08
C LEU A 15 10.41 -0.18 -2.47
N SER A 16 11.60 0.42 -2.55
CA SER A 16 12.32 0.64 -3.81
C SER A 16 12.75 -0.65 -4.51
N LYS A 17 12.78 -1.79 -3.79
CA LYS A 17 13.12 -3.10 -4.36
C LYS A 17 11.89 -3.89 -4.82
N LEU A 18 10.69 -3.47 -4.43
CA LEU A 18 9.46 -4.16 -4.79
C LEU A 18 9.03 -3.76 -6.21
N ASN A 19 9.03 -4.74 -7.11
CA ASN A 19 8.58 -4.56 -8.49
C ASN A 19 7.81 -5.82 -8.93
N HIS A 20 6.51 -5.84 -8.69
CA HIS A 20 5.63 -6.98 -8.97
C HIS A 20 4.24 -6.46 -9.37
N PRO A 21 3.53 -7.09 -10.32
CA PRO A 21 2.21 -6.64 -10.79
C PRO A 21 1.12 -6.56 -9.71
N ASN A 22 1.27 -7.32 -8.61
CA ASN A 22 0.33 -7.30 -7.48
C ASN A 22 0.80 -6.49 -6.27
N ILE A 23 1.86 -5.68 -6.42
CA ILE A 23 2.35 -4.78 -5.38
C ILE A 23 2.26 -3.35 -5.92
N ILE A 24 1.66 -2.44 -5.13
CA ILE A 24 1.57 -1.02 -5.48
C ILE A 24 2.97 -0.47 -5.75
N LYS A 25 3.16 0.09 -6.94
CA LYS A 25 4.48 0.56 -7.36
C LYS A 25 4.89 1.79 -6.57
N PHE A 26 6.05 1.71 -5.94
CA PHE A 26 6.72 2.87 -5.36
C PHE A 26 7.38 3.71 -6.46
N TYR A 27 7.21 5.04 -6.41
CA TYR A 27 7.84 5.95 -7.36
C TYR A 27 9.00 6.71 -6.73
N ASN A 28 8.75 7.39 -5.60
CA ASN A 28 9.77 8.21 -4.96
C ASN A 28 9.41 8.55 -3.51
N CYS A 29 10.40 9.07 -2.77
CA CYS A 29 10.21 9.64 -1.45
C CYS A 29 10.82 11.04 -1.39
N TYR A 30 10.10 11.97 -0.75
CA TYR A 30 10.50 13.36 -0.60
C TYR A 30 10.55 13.74 0.87
N TYR A 31 11.54 14.55 1.24
CA TYR A 31 11.61 15.19 2.55
C TYR A 31 11.18 16.64 2.35
N ILE A 32 10.04 17.00 2.91
CA ILE A 32 9.50 18.37 2.84
C ILE A 32 9.32 18.86 4.26
N ASP A 33 10.06 19.91 4.61
CA ASP A 33 10.19 20.43 5.98
C ASP A 33 10.59 19.33 6.97
N ASN A 34 9.71 19.04 7.93
CA ASN A 34 9.87 17.99 8.94
C ASN A 34 9.04 16.73 8.64
N HIS A 35 8.53 16.60 7.41
CA HIS A 35 7.68 15.50 6.97
C HIS A 35 8.35 14.66 5.89
N VAL A 36 7.97 13.38 5.85
CA VAL A 36 8.37 12.44 4.81
C VAL A 36 7.13 12.13 3.97
N MET A 37 7.26 12.33 2.66
CA MET A 37 6.19 12.07 1.70
C MET A 37 6.58 10.95 0.76
N ILE A 38 5.70 9.97 0.60
CA ILE A 38 5.89 8.85 -0.32
C ILE A 38 4.97 9.03 -1.52
N SER A 39 5.55 8.92 -2.71
CA SER A 39 4.84 8.88 -3.99
C SER A 39 4.76 7.44 -4.49
N MET A 40 3.55 6.99 -4.79
CA MET A 40 3.25 5.62 -5.19
C MET A 40 2.07 5.59 -6.17
N GLU A 41 1.90 4.45 -6.83
CA GLU A 41 0.76 4.18 -7.72
C GLU A 41 -0.57 4.31 -6.97
N TYR A 42 -1.55 4.93 -7.63
CA TYR A 42 -2.87 5.12 -7.06
C TYR A 42 -3.82 3.97 -7.44
N ALA A 43 -4.27 3.21 -6.44
CA ALA A 43 -5.29 2.19 -6.60
C ALA A 43 -6.69 2.83 -6.68
N THR A 44 -7.20 3.00 -7.90
CA THR A 44 -8.46 3.71 -8.18
C THR A 44 -9.70 3.10 -7.52
N SER A 45 -9.68 1.79 -7.24
CA SER A 45 -10.80 1.07 -6.64
C SER A 45 -10.81 1.09 -5.10
N GLY A 46 -9.87 1.80 -4.47
CA GLY A 46 -9.74 1.84 -3.01
C GLY A 46 -9.13 0.55 -2.44
N ASN A 47 -9.44 0.23 -1.19
CA ASN A 47 -8.89 -0.93 -0.49
C ASN A 47 -9.94 -2.04 -0.29
N LEU A 48 -9.46 -3.26 0.00
CA LEU A 48 -10.31 -4.44 0.17
C LEU A 48 -11.30 -4.30 1.34
N ALA A 49 -10.92 -3.60 2.42
CA ALA A 49 -11.81 -3.40 3.56
C ALA A 49 -13.01 -2.53 3.18
N GLU A 50 -12.80 -1.45 2.44
CA GLU A 50 -13.86 -0.60 1.91
C GLU A 50 -14.75 -1.37 0.93
N TYR A 51 -14.14 -2.18 0.07
CA TYR A 51 -14.86 -3.06 -0.85
C TYR A 51 -15.81 -4.02 -0.11
N MET A 52 -15.32 -4.68 0.94
CA MET A 52 -16.12 -5.59 1.77
C MET A 52 -17.24 -4.84 2.51
N TYR A 53 -16.92 -3.69 3.09
CA TYR A 53 -17.90 -2.88 3.84
C TYR A 53 -19.08 -2.45 2.96
N ARG A 54 -18.80 -1.97 1.74
CA ARG A 54 -19.82 -1.56 0.77
C ARG A 54 -20.76 -2.69 0.34
N ARG A 55 -20.35 -3.95 0.49
CA ARG A 55 -21.16 -5.13 0.12
C ARG A 55 -21.96 -5.72 1.28
N CYS A 56 -21.62 -5.38 2.53
CA CYS A 56 -22.33 -5.87 3.70
C CYS A 56 -23.85 -5.57 3.62
N PRO A 57 -24.76 -6.52 3.92
CA PRO A 57 -24.52 -7.86 4.48
C PRO A 57 -24.33 -8.97 3.43
N LYS A 58 -24.24 -8.64 2.14
CA LYS A 58 -24.07 -9.64 1.08
C LYS A 58 -22.65 -10.22 1.14
N LEU A 59 -22.59 -11.53 1.33
CA LEU A 59 -21.35 -12.29 1.28
C LEU A 59 -20.77 -12.30 -0.15
N ILE A 60 -19.45 -12.36 -0.24
CA ILE A 60 -18.70 -12.46 -1.48
C ILE A 60 -18.64 -13.94 -1.90
N ASP A 61 -18.79 -14.23 -3.19
CA ASP A 61 -18.70 -15.60 -3.70
C ASP A 61 -17.29 -16.17 -3.52
N GLN A 62 -17.17 -17.48 -3.26
CA GLN A 62 -15.88 -18.12 -3.03
C GLN A 62 -14.90 -17.93 -4.21
N LYS A 63 -15.39 -17.95 -5.46
CA LYS A 63 -14.54 -17.75 -6.64
C LYS A 63 -13.95 -16.34 -6.67
N GLU A 64 -14.71 -15.36 -6.23
CA GLU A 64 -14.29 -13.97 -6.16
C GLU A 64 -13.31 -13.74 -5.01
N ILE A 65 -13.49 -14.43 -3.88
CA ILE A 65 -12.51 -14.45 -2.78
C ILE A 65 -11.16 -15.01 -3.28
N LEU A 66 -11.18 -16.14 -3.98
CA LEU A 66 -9.97 -16.78 -4.52
C LEU A 66 -9.23 -15.93 -5.56
N PHE A 67 -9.87 -14.93 -6.16
CA PHE A 67 -9.18 -14.01 -7.07
C PHE A 67 -8.27 -13.02 -6.32
N PHE A 68 -8.59 -12.70 -5.05
CA PHE A 68 -7.82 -11.75 -4.24
C PHE A 68 -6.64 -12.39 -3.49
N PHE A 69 -6.53 -13.73 -3.47
CA PHE A 69 -5.49 -14.50 -2.78
C PHE A 69 -4.65 -15.33 -3.74
#